data_AF-A0A158NKL5-F1
#
_entry.id   AF-A0A158NKL5-F1
#
_cell.length_a   1.000
_cell.length_b   1.000
_cell.length_c   1.000
_cell.angle_alpha   90.00
_cell.angle_beta   90.00
_cell.angle_gamma   90.00
#
_symmetry.space_group_name_H-M   'P 1'
#
loop_
_entity.id
_entity.type
_entity.pdbx_description
1 polymer ?
#
loop_
_entity_poly.entity_id
_entity_poly.type
_entity_poly.pdbx_seq_one_letter_code
_entity_poly.pdbx_strand_id
1 'polypeptide(L)'
;MKRLSEEKTKLVFEKLTKYIGTNVKNLIDRPDGIYCFREKKDRVYYVSEKILSLANNVESDHLLSLGTCFGKFTKSGKFRLHITALHYLAPYAQHKIWVKPSAEQQFLYGNHIMKSGLSRITEGTNQYQGVVVFSMNDLPLGFGVAAKSTADCKHADPVAVICFHQADIGEYIRSEDTLL
;
A
#
# COMPACT_ATOMS: atom_id res chain seq x y z
N MET A 1 7.55 2.02 -21.82
CA MET A 1 7.27 1.23 -20.59
C MET A 1 6.75 -0.14 -21.00
N LYS A 2 7.12 -1.21 -20.29
CA LYS A 2 6.78 -2.59 -20.69
C LYS A 2 5.47 -3.06 -20.05
N ARG A 3 4.75 -3.96 -20.72
CA ARG A 3 3.64 -4.69 -20.10
C ARG A 3 4.20 -5.69 -19.08
N LEU A 4 3.50 -5.90 -17.97
CA LEU A 4 3.89 -6.92 -17.00
C LEU A 4 3.68 -8.31 -17.62
N SER A 5 4.56 -9.27 -17.30
CA SER A 5 4.29 -10.67 -17.58
C SER A 5 3.12 -11.19 -16.73
N GLU A 6 2.50 -12.30 -17.13
CA GLU A 6 1.40 -12.89 -16.37
C GLU A 6 1.81 -13.25 -14.93
N GLU A 7 3.01 -13.79 -14.75
CA GLU A 7 3.57 -14.12 -13.44
C GLU A 7 3.73 -12.88 -12.55
N LYS A 8 4.33 -11.81 -13.09
CA LYS A 8 4.51 -10.55 -12.37
C LYS A 8 3.16 -9.90 -12.04
N THR A 9 2.22 -9.98 -12.97
CA THR A 9 0.85 -9.47 -12.79
C THR A 9 0.16 -10.18 -11.63
N LYS A 10 0.26 -11.51 -11.58
CA LYS A 10 -0.26 -12.32 -10.47
C LYS A 10 0.36 -11.90 -9.13
N LEU A 11 1.68 -11.71 -9.06
CA LEU A 11 2.37 -11.28 -7.82
C LEU A 11 1.93 -9.89 -7.34
N VAL A 12 1.72 -8.94 -8.25
CA VAL A 12 1.20 -7.61 -7.91
C VAL A 12 -0.21 -7.74 -7.34
N PHE A 13 -1.10 -8.44 -8.06
CA PHE A 13 -2.49 -8.59 -7.62
C PHE A 13 -2.61 -9.37 -6.31
N GLU A 14 -1.85 -10.44 -6.11
CA GLU A 14 -1.79 -11.16 -4.84
C GLU A 14 -1.41 -10.23 -3.68
N LYS A 15 -0.48 -9.30 -3.87
CA LYS A 15 -0.09 -8.32 -2.85
C LYS A 15 -1.18 -7.27 -2.61
N LEU A 16 -1.86 -6.80 -3.67
CA LEU A 16 -2.95 -5.82 -3.55
C LEU A 16 -4.18 -6.42 -2.88
N THR A 17 -4.58 -7.63 -3.26
CA THR A 17 -5.71 -8.37 -2.69
C THR A 17 -5.58 -8.54 -1.17
N LYS A 18 -4.35 -8.60 -0.62
CA LYS A 18 -4.14 -8.63 0.84
C LYS A 18 -4.66 -7.39 1.58
N TYR A 19 -4.79 -6.25 0.91
CA TYR A 19 -5.26 -5.00 1.53
C TYR A 19 -6.69 -4.64 1.09
N ILE A 20 -7.01 -4.80 -0.20
CA ILE A 20 -8.29 -4.36 -0.77
C ILE A 20 -9.24 -5.52 -1.16
N GLY A 21 -8.80 -6.77 -1.01
CA GLY A 21 -9.59 -7.96 -1.32
C GLY A 21 -10.11 -7.97 -2.77
N THR A 22 -11.41 -8.15 -2.95
CA THR A 22 -12.06 -8.24 -4.26
C THR A 22 -12.21 -6.89 -4.99
N ASN A 23 -11.95 -5.77 -4.30
CA ASN A 23 -12.12 -4.41 -4.85
C ASN A 23 -11.02 -4.02 -5.85
N VAL A 24 -10.08 -4.91 -6.16
CA VAL A 24 -9.04 -4.72 -7.18
C VAL A 24 -9.63 -4.31 -8.54
N LYS A 25 -10.81 -4.82 -8.89
CA LYS A 25 -11.48 -4.47 -10.15
C LYS A 25 -11.77 -2.97 -10.26
N ASN A 26 -12.12 -2.32 -9.15
CA ASN A 26 -12.41 -0.88 -9.09
C ASN A 26 -11.16 -0.02 -9.32
N LEU A 27 -9.94 -0.60 -9.21
CA LEU A 27 -8.72 0.09 -9.61
C LEU A 27 -8.51 0.07 -11.12
N ILE A 28 -9.03 -0.93 -11.83
CA ILE A 28 -8.85 -1.04 -13.29
C ILE A 28 -9.97 -0.28 -13.99
N ASP A 29 -11.21 -0.56 -13.57
CA ASP A 29 -12.43 0.01 -14.14
C ASP A 29 -12.90 1.16 -13.25
N ARG A 30 -12.38 2.36 -13.54
CA ARG A 30 -12.81 3.58 -12.86
C ARG A 30 -13.77 4.38 -13.76
N PRO A 31 -14.66 5.20 -13.18
CA PRO A 31 -15.60 6.01 -13.96
C PRO A 31 -14.91 7.03 -14.89
N ASP A 32 -13.67 7.44 -14.59
CA ASP A 32 -12.85 8.36 -15.39
C ASP A 32 -12.13 7.68 -16.57
N GLY A 33 -12.03 6.35 -16.55
CA GLY A 33 -11.52 5.53 -17.64
C GLY A 33 -10.82 4.25 -17.16
N ILE A 34 -10.22 3.55 -18.13
CA ILE A 34 -9.48 2.32 -17.86
C ILE A 34 -8.06 2.66 -17.43
N TYR A 35 -7.62 2.02 -16.35
CA TYR A 35 -6.26 2.13 -15.83
C TYR A 35 -5.52 0.80 -15.97
N CYS A 36 -4.22 0.89 -16.17
CA CYS A 36 -3.36 -0.27 -16.37
C CYS A 36 -2.07 -0.16 -15.57
N PHE A 37 -1.47 -1.33 -15.30
CA PHE A 37 -0.14 -1.42 -14.71
C PHE A 37 0.92 -1.57 -15.80
N ARG A 38 2.03 -0.85 -15.65
CA ARG A 38 3.19 -0.91 -16.54
C ARG A 38 4.48 -1.01 -15.73
N GLU A 39 5.45 -1.73 -16.30
CA GLU A 39 6.74 -1.95 -15.67
C GLU A 39 7.83 -1.11 -16.32
N LYS A 40 8.72 -0.56 -15.49
CA LYS A 40 9.96 0.06 -15.93
C LYS A 40 11.03 -0.05 -14.84
N LYS A 41 12.22 -0.54 -15.19
CA LYS A 41 13.36 -0.73 -14.25
C LYS A 41 12.91 -1.42 -12.94
N ASP A 42 12.20 -2.54 -13.08
CA ASP A 42 11.61 -3.33 -11.98
C ASP A 42 10.58 -2.61 -11.08
N ARG A 43 10.18 -1.38 -11.42
CA ARG A 43 9.11 -0.64 -10.76
C ARG A 43 7.80 -0.76 -11.53
N VAL A 44 6.70 -0.88 -10.79
CA VAL A 44 5.35 -0.98 -11.34
C VAL A 44 4.64 0.36 -11.17
N TYR A 45 4.15 0.90 -12.27
CA TYR A 45 3.44 2.16 -12.36
C TYR A 45 1.98 1.92 -12.71
N TYR A 46 1.10 2.67 -12.06
CA TYR A 46 -0.33 2.70 -12.31
C TYR A 46 -0.67 3.97 -13.11
N VAL A 47 -1.25 3.78 -14.29
CA VAL A 47 -1.47 4.86 -15.27
C VAL A 47 -2.75 4.63 -16.08
N SER A 48 -3.42 5.71 -16.47
CA SER A 48 -4.56 5.65 -17.40
C SER A 48 -4.10 5.23 -18.80
N GLU A 49 -4.89 4.41 -19.49
CA GLU A 49 -4.59 3.99 -20.87
C GLU A 49 -4.50 5.17 -21.84
N LYS A 50 -5.28 6.23 -21.62
CA LYS A 50 -5.25 7.47 -22.42
C LYS A 50 -3.86 8.12 -22.37
N ILE A 51 -3.31 8.25 -21.17
CA ILE A 51 -1.97 8.82 -20.95
C ILE A 51 -0.88 7.90 -21.50
N LEU A 52 -1.07 6.59 -21.35
CA LEU A 52 -0.12 5.60 -21.88
C LEU A 52 0.01 5.69 -23.40
N SER A 53 -1.10 5.88 -24.12
CA SER A 53 -1.06 6.08 -25.58
C SER A 53 -0.19 7.26 -25.99
N LEU A 54 -0.24 8.36 -25.23
CA LEU A 54 0.58 9.55 -25.48
C LEU A 54 2.04 9.34 -25.10
N ALA A 55 2.30 8.59 -24.03
CA ALA A 55 3.64 8.28 -23.57
C ALA A 55 4.44 7.38 -24.52
N ASN A 56 3.77 6.67 -25.44
CA ASN A 56 4.44 5.89 -26.48
C ASN A 56 5.20 6.77 -27.49
N ASN A 57 4.91 8.08 -27.57
CA ASN A 57 5.65 9.02 -28.41
C ASN A 57 7.01 9.44 -27.81
N VAL A 58 7.30 9.04 -26.57
CA VAL A 58 8.55 9.37 -25.87
C VAL A 58 9.38 8.11 -25.70
N GLU A 59 10.66 8.17 -26.04
CA GLU A 59 11.56 7.04 -25.85
C GLU A 59 11.69 6.63 -24.38
N SER A 60 11.93 5.34 -24.14
CA SER A 60 11.97 4.78 -22.79
C SER A 60 13.04 5.41 -21.90
N ASP A 61 14.12 5.89 -22.50
CA ASP A 61 15.31 6.37 -21.80
C ASP A 61 15.15 7.82 -21.37
N HIS A 62 14.36 8.60 -22.11
CA HIS A 62 14.02 9.99 -21.79
C HIS A 62 12.82 10.11 -20.85
N LEU A 63 11.95 9.10 -20.78
CA LEU A 63 10.89 9.06 -19.79
C LEU A 63 11.51 8.79 -18.40
N LEU A 64 11.11 9.47 -17.32
CA LEU A 64 11.56 9.11 -15.97
C LEU A 64 10.54 8.18 -15.33
N SER A 65 9.38 8.72 -14.97
CA SER A 65 8.20 8.05 -14.43
C SER A 65 6.95 8.41 -15.23
N LEU A 66 5.89 7.63 -15.09
CA LEU A 66 4.58 7.91 -15.70
C LEU A 66 3.49 7.40 -14.76
N GLY A 67 2.57 8.28 -14.37
CA GLY A 67 1.55 7.93 -13.37
C GLY A 67 2.15 7.73 -11.99
N THR A 68 1.58 6.82 -11.20
CA THR A 68 1.98 6.61 -9.81
C THR A 68 2.70 5.28 -9.63
N CYS A 69 3.89 5.30 -9.01
CA CYS A 69 4.60 4.10 -8.63
C CYS A 69 3.79 3.34 -7.56
N PHE A 70 3.46 2.08 -7.78
CA PHE A 70 2.79 1.25 -6.76
C PHE A 70 3.79 0.44 -5.94
N GLY A 71 4.96 0.17 -6.49
CA GLY A 71 5.90 -0.75 -5.88
C GLY A 71 7.03 -1.13 -6.82
N LYS A 72 7.90 -2.01 -6.33
CA LYS A 72 8.98 -2.60 -7.12
C LYS A 72 9.15 -4.07 -6.84
N PHE A 73 9.69 -4.78 -7.82
CA PHE A 73 10.16 -6.14 -7.63
C PHE A 73 11.50 -6.13 -6.90
N THR A 74 11.64 -6.99 -5.89
CA THR A 74 12.91 -7.24 -5.22
C THR A 74 13.78 -8.16 -6.07
N LYS A 75 15.09 -8.21 -5.79
CA LYS A 75 16.00 -9.19 -6.42
C LYS A 75 15.56 -10.64 -6.20
N SER A 76 14.82 -10.90 -5.13
CA SER A 76 14.20 -12.19 -4.81
C SER A 76 12.87 -12.47 -5.54
N GLY A 77 12.47 -11.60 -6.47
CA GLY A 77 11.26 -11.75 -7.28
C GLY A 77 9.95 -11.39 -6.55
N LYS A 78 9.99 -10.87 -5.32
CA LYS A 78 8.79 -10.50 -4.57
C LYS A 78 8.38 -9.06 -4.89
N PHE A 79 7.08 -8.80 -4.95
CA PHE A 79 6.56 -7.44 -5.10
C PHE A 79 6.50 -6.72 -3.75
N ARG A 80 7.26 -5.62 -3.62
CA ARG A 80 7.22 -4.71 -2.48
C ARG A 80 6.36 -3.50 -2.84
N LEU A 81 5.27 -3.33 -2.10
CA LEU A 81 4.37 -2.19 -2.23
C LEU A 81 5.03 -0.94 -1.63
N HIS A 82 4.90 0.20 -2.33
CA HIS A 82 5.37 1.50 -1.87
C HIS A 82 4.23 2.33 -1.29
N ILE A 83 4.57 3.30 -0.43
CA ILE A 83 3.61 4.19 0.20
C ILE A 83 2.82 5.05 -0.78
N THR A 84 3.39 5.32 -1.96
CA THR A 84 2.76 6.03 -3.07
C THR A 84 1.44 5.42 -3.54
N ALA A 85 1.22 4.11 -3.31
CA ALA A 85 -0.04 3.45 -3.62
C ALA A 85 -1.17 3.73 -2.59
N LEU A 86 -0.85 4.33 -1.44
CA LEU A 86 -1.77 4.48 -0.31
C LEU A 86 -3.05 5.19 -0.69
N HIS A 87 -2.95 6.28 -1.45
CA HIS A 87 -4.12 7.09 -1.78
C HIS A 87 -5.14 6.35 -2.68
N TYR A 88 -4.67 5.42 -3.51
CA TYR A 88 -5.55 4.59 -4.34
C TYR A 88 -6.13 3.41 -3.55
N LEU A 89 -5.37 2.86 -2.60
CA LEU A 89 -5.75 1.65 -1.86
C LEU A 89 -6.59 1.95 -0.63
N ALA A 90 -6.35 3.08 0.05
CA ALA A 90 -7.03 3.45 1.29
C ALA A 90 -8.57 3.48 1.19
N PRO A 91 -9.19 4.00 0.11
CA PRO A 91 -10.65 4.00 -0.03
C PRO A 91 -11.24 2.59 -0.11
N TYR A 92 -10.51 1.66 -0.72
CA TYR A 92 -10.97 0.28 -0.98
C TYR A 92 -10.51 -0.73 0.08
N ALA A 93 -9.78 -0.28 1.09
CA ALA A 93 -9.22 -1.14 2.13
C ALA A 93 -10.33 -1.80 2.95
N GLN A 94 -10.31 -3.13 3.02
CA GLN A 94 -11.30 -3.91 3.78
C GLN A 94 -11.02 -3.85 5.28
N HIS A 95 -9.74 -3.95 5.66
CA HIS A 95 -9.31 -3.93 7.05
C HIS A 95 -8.51 -2.67 7.35
N LYS A 96 -8.99 -1.92 8.34
CA LYS A 96 -8.43 -0.64 8.77
C LYS A 96 -8.11 -0.64 10.26
N ILE A 97 -7.03 0.05 10.63
CA ILE A 97 -6.64 0.31 12.02
C ILE A 97 -6.53 1.82 12.20
N TRP A 98 -7.16 2.35 13.24
CA TRP A 98 -7.02 3.74 13.66
C TRP A 98 -6.08 3.82 14.85
N VAL A 99 -5.08 4.69 14.74
CA VAL A 99 -4.09 4.93 15.79
C VAL A 99 -4.41 6.19 16.58
N LYS A 100 -4.07 6.18 17.87
CA LYS A 100 -4.12 7.36 18.72
C LYS A 100 -3.00 8.35 18.34
N PRO A 101 -3.16 9.66 18.61
CA PRO A 101 -2.13 10.65 18.34
C PRO A 101 -0.76 10.32 18.95
N SER A 102 -0.74 9.68 20.12
CA SER A 102 0.51 9.26 20.80
C SER A 102 1.32 8.23 20.00
N ALA A 103 0.67 7.42 19.16
CA ALA A 103 1.31 6.40 18.35
C ALA A 103 1.46 6.81 16.88
N GLU A 104 0.78 7.86 16.45
CA GLU A 104 0.85 8.39 15.09
C GLU A 104 2.28 8.79 14.71
N GLN A 105 2.93 9.62 15.53
CA GLN A 105 4.31 10.04 15.29
C GLN A 105 5.27 8.83 15.28
N GLN A 106 5.08 7.88 16.18
CA GLN A 106 5.92 6.68 16.24
C GLN A 106 5.80 5.84 14.97
N PHE A 107 4.58 5.68 14.45
CA PHE A 107 4.32 4.97 13.20
C PHE A 107 4.93 5.69 11.99
N LEU A 108 4.83 7.01 11.93
CA LEU A 108 5.48 7.84 10.90
C LEU A 108 7.01 7.83 10.97
N TYR A 109 7.57 7.34 12.08
CA TYR A 109 9.00 7.04 12.19
C TYR A 109 9.33 5.57 11.91
N GLY A 110 8.40 4.79 11.37
CA GLY A 110 8.64 3.39 10.96
C GLY A 110 8.53 2.39 12.10
N ASN A 111 8.01 2.79 13.26
CA ASN A 111 7.81 1.87 14.38
C ASN A 111 6.51 1.07 14.22
N HIS A 112 6.48 -0.10 14.86
CA HIS A 112 5.27 -0.91 14.97
C HIS A 112 4.25 -0.27 15.92
N ILE A 113 2.97 -0.60 15.74
CA ILE A 113 1.91 -0.08 16.59
C ILE A 113 1.72 -1.05 17.75
N MET A 114 1.81 -0.52 18.97
CA MET A 114 1.50 -1.23 20.20
C MET A 114 0.01 -1.12 20.55
N LYS A 115 -0.50 -2.04 21.38
CA LYS A 115 -1.89 -2.05 21.82
C LYS A 115 -2.30 -0.74 22.51
N SER A 116 -1.40 -0.12 23.27
CA SER A 116 -1.62 1.19 23.91
C SER A 116 -1.99 2.29 22.91
N GLY A 117 -1.39 2.23 21.71
CA GLY A 117 -1.61 3.14 20.58
C GLY A 117 -2.80 2.82 19.69
N LEU A 118 -3.44 1.66 19.87
CA LEU A 118 -4.65 1.28 19.13
C LEU A 118 -5.85 2.10 19.61
N SER A 119 -6.55 2.75 18.69
CA SER A 119 -7.87 3.33 18.94
C SER A 119 -8.98 2.38 18.50
N ARG A 120 -9.03 2.06 17.21
CA ARG A 120 -10.06 1.22 16.60
C ARG A 120 -9.43 0.24 15.63
N ILE A 121 -10.00 -0.96 15.54
CA ILE A 121 -9.66 -1.97 14.54
C ILE A 121 -10.95 -2.43 13.87
N THR A 122 -10.88 -2.74 12.59
CA THR A 122 -12.03 -3.31 11.85
C THR A 122 -12.33 -4.71 12.37
N GLU A 123 -13.59 -5.03 12.60
CA GLU A 123 -14.00 -6.37 13.02
C GLU A 123 -13.71 -7.42 11.94
N GLY A 124 -13.46 -8.66 12.36
CA GLY A 124 -13.10 -9.75 11.44
C GLY A 124 -11.68 -9.64 10.86
N THR A 125 -10.82 -8.78 11.40
CA THR A 125 -9.40 -8.75 11.02
C THR A 125 -8.69 -9.97 11.60
N ASN A 126 -8.20 -10.84 10.72
CA ASN A 126 -7.41 -12.03 11.06
C ASN A 126 -5.95 -11.69 11.37
N GLN A 127 -5.27 -12.61 12.05
CA GLN A 127 -3.82 -12.50 12.23
C GLN A 127 -3.11 -12.54 10.88
N TYR A 128 -2.08 -11.70 10.73
CA TYR A 128 -1.28 -11.51 9.51
C TYR A 128 -2.04 -10.97 8.28
N GLN A 129 -3.24 -10.44 8.48
CA GLN A 129 -3.99 -9.75 7.45
C GLN A 129 -3.34 -8.40 7.10
N GLY A 130 -3.36 -8.03 5.83
CA GLY A 130 -2.95 -6.69 5.38
C GLY A 130 -3.96 -5.64 5.84
N VAL A 131 -3.47 -4.60 6.50
CA VAL A 131 -4.30 -3.51 7.04
C VAL A 131 -3.79 -2.15 6.56
N VAL A 132 -4.70 -1.22 6.38
CA VAL A 132 -4.35 0.19 6.16
C VAL A 132 -4.49 0.93 7.48
N VAL A 133 -3.45 1.69 7.83
CA VAL A 133 -3.37 2.46 9.07
C VAL A 133 -3.90 3.86 8.82
N PHE A 134 -4.77 4.33 9.70
CA PHE A 134 -5.39 5.65 9.69
C PHE A 134 -5.12 6.39 11.00
N SER A 135 -5.06 7.72 10.96
CA SER A 135 -5.14 8.57 12.14
C SER A 135 -6.59 8.60 12.67
N MET A 136 -6.79 9.14 13.87
CA MET A 136 -8.12 9.40 14.45
C MET A 136 -9.04 10.24 13.55
N ASN A 137 -8.46 11.07 12.69
CA ASN A 137 -9.19 11.97 11.79
C ASN A 137 -9.45 11.36 10.40
N ASP A 138 -9.45 10.02 10.29
CA ASP A 138 -9.64 9.29 9.03
C ASP A 138 -8.60 9.62 7.92
N LEU A 139 -7.43 10.10 8.32
CA LEU A 139 -6.30 10.33 7.41
C LEU A 139 -5.49 9.05 7.24
N PRO A 140 -5.27 8.54 6.01
CA PRO A 140 -4.46 7.35 5.78
C PRO A 140 -2.98 7.65 6.02
N LEU A 141 -2.37 6.87 6.92
CA LEU A 141 -0.97 7.03 7.35
C LEU A 141 -0.02 6.03 6.69
N GLY A 142 -0.51 4.84 6.33
CA GLY A 142 0.34 3.82 5.72
C GLY A 142 -0.23 2.42 5.67
N PHE A 143 0.65 1.47 5.39
CA PHE A 143 0.35 0.04 5.32
C PHE A 143 0.94 -0.69 6.53
N GLY A 144 0.21 -1.69 6.99
CA GLY A 144 0.65 -2.58 8.03
C GLY A 144 0.14 -4.01 7.86
N VAL A 145 0.59 -4.88 8.75
CA VAL A 145 0.11 -6.25 8.86
C VAL A 145 -0.35 -6.48 10.29
N ALA A 146 -1.58 -6.94 10.49
CA ALA A 146 -2.12 -7.24 11.81
C ALA A 146 -1.27 -8.33 12.49
N ALA A 147 -0.70 -8.04 13.66
CA ALA A 147 0.10 -9.00 14.41
C ALA A 147 -0.76 -10.01 15.19
N LYS A 148 -2.01 -9.64 15.47
CA LYS A 148 -2.99 -10.41 16.23
C LYS A 148 -4.37 -10.30 15.59
N SER A 149 -5.25 -11.27 15.85
CA SER A 149 -6.64 -11.18 15.43
C SER A 149 -7.39 -10.08 16.20
N THR A 150 -8.56 -9.70 15.73
CA THR A 150 -9.40 -8.71 16.41
C THR A 150 -9.79 -9.15 17.84
N ALA A 151 -10.07 -10.44 18.02
CA ALA A 151 -10.39 -11.00 19.33
C ALA A 151 -9.18 -10.94 20.28
N ASP A 152 -8.02 -11.37 19.81
CA ASP A 152 -6.78 -11.37 20.61
C ASP A 152 -6.32 -9.94 20.92
N CYS A 153 -6.58 -8.98 20.03
CA CYS A 153 -6.30 -7.56 20.28
C CYS A 153 -7.08 -7.01 21.48
N LYS A 154 -8.21 -7.59 21.88
CA LYS A 154 -8.98 -7.13 23.06
C LYS A 154 -8.30 -7.53 24.36
N HIS A 155 -7.66 -8.69 24.39
CA HIS A 155 -7.02 -9.27 25.58
C HIS A 155 -5.49 -9.07 25.63
N ALA A 156 -4.93 -8.42 24.60
CA ALA A 156 -3.49 -8.18 24.52
C ALA A 156 -3.01 -7.16 25.56
N ASP A 157 -1.81 -7.38 26.09
CA ASP A 157 -1.08 -6.44 26.93
C ASP A 157 -0.88 -5.08 26.21
N PRO A 158 -0.94 -3.93 26.91
CA PRO A 158 -0.69 -2.61 26.32
C PRO A 158 0.60 -2.46 25.51
N VAL A 159 1.65 -3.20 25.87
CA VAL A 159 2.97 -3.18 25.22
C VAL A 159 3.03 -4.15 24.03
N ALA A 160 2.06 -5.06 23.89
CA ALA A 160 2.04 -6.01 22.80
C ALA A 160 1.88 -5.32 21.45
N VAL A 161 2.66 -5.76 20.46
CA VAL A 161 2.54 -5.30 19.08
C VAL A 161 1.22 -5.82 18.50
N ILE A 162 0.42 -4.92 17.95
CA ILE A 162 -0.87 -5.23 17.30
C ILE A 162 -0.80 -5.12 15.78
N CYS A 163 0.12 -4.31 15.26
CA CYS A 163 0.29 -4.12 13.83
C CYS A 163 1.77 -3.90 13.52
N PHE A 164 2.31 -4.77 12.67
CA PHE A 164 3.63 -4.62 12.09
C PHE A 164 3.57 -3.52 11.03
N HIS A 165 4.50 -2.59 11.14
CA HIS A 165 4.73 -1.56 10.13
C HIS A 165 5.20 -2.20 8.81
N GLN A 166 4.74 -1.67 7.68
CA GLN A 166 5.23 -2.05 6.34
C GLN A 166 5.70 -0.86 5.52
N ALA A 167 4.91 0.22 5.51
CA ALA A 167 5.27 1.48 4.88
C ALA A 167 4.42 2.62 5.50
N ASP A 168 4.97 3.82 5.58
CA ASP A 168 4.30 5.00 6.13
C ASP A 168 4.59 6.26 5.32
N ILE A 169 3.73 7.27 5.41
CA ILE A 169 3.88 8.53 4.66
C ILE A 169 5.10 9.36 5.10
N GLY A 170 5.69 9.08 6.26
CA GLY A 170 6.98 9.66 6.65
C GLY A 170 8.14 9.21 5.76
N GLU A 171 7.98 8.15 4.96
CA GLU A 171 8.95 7.75 3.94
C GLU A 171 9.17 8.82 2.86
N TYR A 172 8.19 9.70 2.61
CA TYR A 172 8.36 10.80 1.65
C TYR A 172 9.48 11.76 2.05
N ILE A 173 9.71 11.93 3.36
CA ILE A 173 10.76 12.82 3.87
C ILE A 173 12.06 12.04 4.11
N ARG A 174 11.94 10.77 4.52
CA ARG A 174 13.09 9.96 4.98
C ARG A 174 13.77 9.15 3.89
N SER A 175 13.07 8.86 2.79
CA SER A 175 13.50 7.85 1.82
C SER A 175 13.04 8.17 0.40
N GLU A 176 13.01 9.45 0.05
CA GLU A 176 12.56 9.98 -1.26
C GLU A 176 13.24 9.25 -2.43
N ASP A 177 14.57 9.08 -2.38
CA ASP A 177 15.38 8.41 -3.41
C ASP A 177 14.91 6.98 -3.73
N THR A 178 14.25 6.32 -2.78
CA THR A 178 13.80 4.94 -2.96
C THR A 178 12.41 4.83 -3.58
N LEU A 179 11.65 5.93 -3.60
CA LEU A 179 10.26 5.96 -4.05
C LEU A 179 10.10 6.19 -5.57
N LEU A 180 11.07 6.85 -6.21
CA LEU A 180 11.11 7.13 -7.66
C LEU A 180 12.10 6.26 -8.44
#